data_AF-A0A976H0M0-F1
#
_entry.id   AF-A0A976H0M0-F1
#
_cell.length_a   1.000
_cell.length_b   1.000
_cell.length_c   1.000
_cell.angle_alpha   90.00
_cell.angle_beta   90.00
_cell.angle_gamma   90.00
#
_symmetry.space_group_name_H-M   'P 1'
#
loop_
_entity.id
_entity.type
_entity.pdbx_description
1 polymer ?
#
loop_
_entity_poly.entity_id
_entity_poly.type
_entity_poly.pdbx_seq_one_letter_code
_entity_poly.pdbx_strand_id
1 'polypeptide(L)'
;MMRGLLILTVGIAVGLGAFFGVQMLIGRDMTERSRSMPTENGSLLPELSWLQSWLILDANQMQKVKALHLAYLPKCKKLCHRVHLSNEQILQLSASNSKIDPVMRKAIEERATLHIECQEALLTHVYQISSCLRPEQSRKYLDLMVPYALGIPVHNEPSTKHHP
;
A
#
# COMPACT_ATOMS: atom_id res chain seq x y z
N MET A 1 -9.14 -56.25 9.59
CA MET A 1 -8.04 -55.30 9.30
C MET A 1 -8.21 -54.55 7.97
N MET A 2 -8.67 -55.17 6.87
CA MET A 2 -8.86 -54.46 5.58
C MET A 2 -9.93 -53.35 5.58
N ARG A 3 -10.99 -53.48 6.38
CA ARG A 3 -12.08 -52.48 6.44
C ARG A 3 -11.63 -51.14 7.04
N GLY A 4 -10.75 -51.17 8.04
CA GLY A 4 -10.18 -49.95 8.63
C GLY A 4 -9.19 -49.26 7.68
N LEU A 5 -8.40 -50.05 6.94
CA LEU A 5 -7.49 -49.52 5.93
C LEU A 5 -8.24 -48.84 4.78
N LEU A 6 -9.36 -49.41 4.34
CA LEU A 6 -10.23 -48.81 3.33
C LEU A 6 -10.76 -47.45 3.76
N ILE A 7 -11.27 -47.32 4.99
CA ILE A 7 -11.80 -46.04 5.51
C ILE A 7 -10.70 -44.98 5.58
N LEU A 8 -9.49 -45.35 6.02
CA LEU A 8 -8.35 -44.43 6.08
C LEU A 8 -7.95 -43.93 4.68
N THR A 9 -7.86 -44.84 3.70
CA THR A 9 -7.49 -44.48 2.33
C THR A 9 -8.52 -43.58 1.66
N VAL A 10 -9.82 -43.82 1.89
CA VAL A 10 -10.89 -42.98 1.35
C VAL A 10 -10.88 -41.60 1.99
N GLY A 11 -10.69 -41.51 3.31
CA GLY A 11 -10.59 -40.22 4.01
C GLY A 11 -9.44 -39.36 3.50
N ILE A 12 -8.27 -39.96 3.26
CA ILE A 12 -7.10 -39.27 2.70
C ILE A 12 -7.36 -38.83 1.26
N ALA A 13 -7.98 -39.69 0.43
CA ALA A 13 -8.30 -39.36 -0.95
C ALA A 13 -9.30 -38.19 -1.06
N VAL A 14 -10.31 -38.15 -0.18
CA VAL A 14 -11.28 -37.04 -0.12
C VAL A 14 -10.62 -35.76 0.37
N GLY A 15 -9.77 -35.84 1.41
CA GLY A 15 -9.03 -34.69 1.92
C GLY A 15 -8.09 -34.09 0.87
N LEU A 16 -7.34 -34.93 0.14
CA LEU A 16 -6.50 -34.49 -0.98
C LEU A 16 -7.35 -33.93 -2.11
N GLY A 17 -8.46 -34.58 -2.49
CA GLY A 17 -9.37 -34.08 -3.52
C GLY A 17 -9.95 -32.69 -3.19
N ALA A 18 -10.36 -32.47 -1.94
CA ALA A 18 -10.83 -31.17 -1.47
C ALA A 18 -9.70 -30.12 -1.44
N PHE A 19 -8.52 -30.48 -0.93
CA PHE A 19 -7.36 -29.59 -0.89
C PHE A 19 -6.91 -29.17 -2.30
N PHE A 20 -6.78 -30.12 -3.23
CA PHE A 20 -6.44 -29.83 -4.62
C PHE A 20 -7.56 -29.09 -5.35
N GLY A 21 -8.83 -29.40 -5.08
CA GLY A 21 -9.98 -28.67 -5.64
C GLY A 21 -9.99 -27.19 -5.22
N VAL A 22 -9.78 -26.93 -3.92
CA VAL A 22 -9.68 -25.57 -3.38
C VAL A 22 -8.42 -24.86 -3.91
N GLN A 23 -7.27 -25.52 -3.95
CA GLN A 23 -6.05 -24.95 -4.51
C GLN A 23 -6.15 -24.70 -6.02
N MET A 24 -6.95 -25.45 -6.77
CA MET A 24 -7.17 -25.21 -8.19
C MET A 24 -8.14 -24.05 -8.41
N LEU A 25 -9.14 -23.87 -7.54
CA LEU A 25 -10.03 -22.70 -7.54
C LEU A 25 -9.28 -21.42 -7.14
N ILE A 26 -8.53 -21.45 -6.04
CA ILE A 26 -7.71 -20.32 -5.56
C ILE A 26 -6.51 -20.07 -6.49
N GLY A 27 -5.91 -21.12 -7.03
CA GLY A 27 -4.77 -21.04 -7.95
C GLY A 27 -5.17 -20.45 -9.31
N ARG A 28 -6.37 -20.72 -9.81
CA ARG A 28 -6.91 -20.02 -10.98
C ARG A 28 -7.09 -18.53 -10.70
N ASP A 29 -7.53 -18.18 -9.50
CA ASP A 29 -7.70 -16.79 -9.07
C ASP A 29 -6.35 -16.07 -8.89
N MET A 30 -5.34 -16.71 -8.27
CA MET A 30 -4.01 -16.10 -8.06
C MET A 30 -3.15 -16.01 -9.33
N THR A 31 -3.25 -16.98 -10.25
CA THR A 31 -2.42 -16.96 -11.47
C THR A 31 -2.96 -15.98 -12.52
N GLU A 32 -4.27 -15.73 -12.53
CA GLU A 32 -4.90 -14.64 -13.30
C GLU A 32 -4.67 -13.28 -12.62
N ARG A 33 -4.81 -13.18 -11.30
CA ARG A 33 -4.63 -11.91 -10.55
C ARG A 33 -3.18 -11.39 -10.53
N SER A 34 -2.20 -12.25 -10.83
CA SER A 34 -0.79 -11.87 -10.95
C SER A 34 -0.37 -11.49 -12.38
N ARG A 35 -1.21 -11.75 -13.40
CA ARG A 35 -0.91 -11.41 -14.81
C ARG A 35 -1.83 -10.39 -15.47
N SER A 36 -2.94 -10.04 -14.83
CA SER A 36 -3.79 -8.94 -15.24
C SER A 36 -4.32 -8.23 -14.00
N MET A 37 -3.67 -7.12 -13.61
CA MET A 37 -4.39 -6.13 -12.81
C MET A 37 -5.69 -5.80 -13.57
N PRO A 38 -6.87 -5.96 -12.96
CA PRO A 38 -8.12 -5.64 -13.65
C PRO A 38 -8.10 -4.15 -13.96
N THR A 39 -7.88 -3.80 -15.22
CA THR A 39 -8.23 -2.49 -15.76
C THR A 39 -9.74 -2.43 -15.87
N GLU A 40 -10.45 -2.39 -14.74
CA GLU A 40 -11.85 -2.01 -14.76
C GLU A 40 -11.91 -0.55 -15.26
N ASN A 41 -12.48 -0.37 -16.45
CA ASN A 41 -12.72 0.92 -17.11
C ASN A 41 -11.47 1.68 -17.59
N GLY A 42 -10.43 0.99 -18.07
CA GLY A 42 -9.28 1.64 -18.72
C GLY A 42 -8.51 2.63 -17.82
N SER A 43 -8.65 2.49 -16.50
CA SER A 43 -8.01 3.35 -15.51
C SER A 43 -6.72 2.71 -15.02
N LEU A 44 -5.59 3.36 -15.27
CA LEU A 44 -4.26 2.93 -14.84
C LEU A 44 -4.03 2.89 -13.31
N LEU A 45 -5.04 3.17 -12.48
CA LEU A 45 -4.91 3.36 -11.02
C LEU A 45 -6.20 2.95 -10.25
N PRO A 46 -6.46 1.65 -9.99
CA PRO A 46 -7.61 1.19 -9.20
C PRO A 46 -7.59 1.70 -7.75
N GLU A 47 -6.41 2.03 -7.21
CA GLU A 47 -6.18 2.58 -5.88
C GLU A 47 -6.75 3.99 -5.68
N LEU A 48 -7.19 4.69 -6.74
CA LEU A 48 -7.84 6.00 -6.62
C LEU A 48 -9.37 5.92 -6.62
N SER A 49 -9.96 4.72 -6.76
CA SER A 49 -11.41 4.52 -6.78
C SER A 49 -12.10 4.97 -5.48
N TRP A 50 -11.45 4.75 -4.32
CA TRP A 50 -11.95 5.21 -3.03
C TRP A 50 -12.05 6.74 -2.96
N LEU A 51 -11.10 7.45 -3.56
CA LEU A 51 -11.07 8.92 -3.54
C LEU A 51 -12.23 9.47 -4.39
N GLN A 52 -12.49 8.82 -5.53
CA GLN A 52 -13.61 9.16 -6.41
C GLN A 52 -14.95 8.99 -5.69
N SER A 53 -15.17 7.87 -5.01
CA SER A 53 -16.42 7.60 -4.31
C SER A 53 -16.59 8.46 -3.05
N TRP A 54 -15.51 8.70 -2.30
CA TRP A 54 -15.55 9.49 -1.06
C TRP A 54 -15.78 10.98 -1.30
N LEU A 55 -15.15 11.58 -2.31
CA LEU A 55 -15.30 13.01 -2.62
C LEU A 55 -16.35 13.30 -3.70
N ILE A 56 -16.95 12.26 -4.29
CA ILE A 56 -17.91 12.37 -5.40
C ILE A 56 -17.28 13.18 -6.54
N LEU A 57 -16.11 12.72 -7.01
CA LEU A 57 -15.38 13.40 -8.07
C LEU A 57 -16.07 13.21 -9.41
N ASP A 58 -16.24 14.30 -10.15
CA ASP A 58 -16.68 14.22 -11.54
C ASP A 58 -15.54 13.68 -12.44
N ALA A 59 -15.89 13.33 -13.69
CA ALA A 59 -14.95 12.73 -14.62
C ALA A 59 -13.74 13.63 -14.92
N ASN A 60 -13.93 14.97 -14.96
CA ASN A 60 -12.86 15.91 -15.24
C ASN A 60 -11.88 16.01 -14.05
N GLN A 61 -12.42 16.12 -12.83
CA GLN A 61 -11.64 16.09 -11.61
C GLN A 61 -10.84 14.80 -11.51
N MET A 62 -11.49 13.66 -11.75
CA MET A 62 -10.84 12.36 -11.65
C MET A 62 -9.71 12.19 -12.68
N GLN A 63 -9.89 12.69 -13.91
CA GLN A 63 -8.83 12.68 -14.92
C GLN A 63 -7.61 13.49 -14.49
N LYS A 64 -7.83 14.69 -13.94
CA LYS A 64 -6.75 15.56 -13.42
C LYS A 64 -6.01 14.89 -12.26
N VAL A 65 -6.73 14.32 -11.30
CA VAL A 65 -6.14 13.60 -10.16
C VAL A 65 -5.29 12.42 -10.64
N LYS A 66 -5.78 11.62 -11.59
CA LYS A 66 -5.00 10.52 -12.18
C LYS A 66 -3.71 11.01 -12.83
N ALA A 67 -3.78 12.08 -13.61
CA ALA A 67 -2.60 12.66 -14.26
C ALA A 67 -1.55 13.13 -13.24
N LEU A 68 -1.98 13.83 -12.18
CA LEU A 68 -1.11 14.26 -11.09
C LEU A 68 -0.50 13.07 -10.34
N HIS A 69 -1.26 12.01 -10.10
CA HIS A 69 -0.78 10.82 -9.41
C HIS A 69 0.26 10.07 -10.26
N LEU A 70 -0.02 9.85 -11.55
CA LEU A 70 0.93 9.23 -12.48
C LEU A 70 2.24 10.02 -12.58
N ALA A 71 2.17 11.36 -12.56
CA ALA A 71 3.36 12.21 -12.57
C ALA A 71 4.17 12.12 -11.25
N TYR A 72 3.51 11.91 -10.12
CA TYR A 72 4.17 11.76 -8.82
C TYR A 72 4.84 10.39 -8.62
N LEU A 73 4.27 9.31 -9.19
CA LEU A 73 4.72 7.93 -8.98
C LEU A 73 6.24 7.70 -9.17
N PRO A 74 6.90 8.21 -10.23
CA PRO A 74 8.35 8.03 -10.39
C PRO A 74 9.15 8.63 -9.22
N LYS A 75 8.77 9.81 -8.74
CA LYS A 75 9.41 10.47 -7.60
C LYS A 75 9.20 9.68 -6.32
N CYS A 76 7.98 9.23 -6.07
CA CYS A 76 7.63 8.37 -4.94
C CYS A 76 8.49 7.09 -4.92
N LYS A 77 8.52 6.35 -6.04
CA LYS A 77 9.32 5.12 -6.17
C LYS A 77 10.82 5.35 -5.90
N LYS A 78 11.38 6.43 -6.45
CA LYS A 78 12.79 6.79 -6.24
C LYS A 78 13.10 7.05 -4.76
N LEU A 79 12.24 7.80 -4.08
CA LEU A 79 12.40 8.11 -2.65
C LEU A 79 12.21 6.86 -1.78
N CYS A 80 11.21 6.03 -2.06
CA CYS A 80 11.00 4.76 -1.37
C CYS A 80 12.22 3.83 -1.50
N HIS A 81 12.82 3.76 -2.69
CA HIS A 81 14.04 2.97 -2.89
C HIS A 81 15.22 3.50 -2.05
N ARG A 82 15.44 4.82 -2.00
CA ARG A 82 16.47 5.43 -1.15
C ARG A 82 16.23 5.15 0.33
N VAL A 83 14.99 5.23 0.79
CA VAL A 83 14.61 4.89 2.17
C VAL A 83 14.91 3.42 2.47
N HIS A 84 14.61 2.50 1.54
CA HIS A 84 14.91 1.09 1.70
C HIS A 84 16.41 0.84 1.88
N LEU A 85 17.26 1.39 1.00
CA LEU A 85 18.72 1.26 1.12
C LEU A 85 19.25 1.85 2.43
N SER A 86 18.72 3.00 2.85
CA SER A 86 19.10 3.63 4.13
C SER A 86 18.71 2.77 5.34
N ASN A 87 17.53 2.12 5.29
CA ASN A 87 17.13 1.17 6.33
C ASN A 87 18.08 -0.05 6.37
N GLU A 88 18.41 -0.62 5.21
CA GLU A 88 19.35 -1.76 5.14
C GLU A 88 20.71 -1.41 5.73
N GLN A 89 21.24 -0.22 5.42
CA GLN A 89 22.50 0.26 5.98
C GLN A 89 22.44 0.37 7.51
N ILE A 90 21.38 0.96 8.07
CA ILE A 90 21.21 1.06 9.53
C ILE A 90 21.14 -0.33 10.16
N LEU A 91 20.39 -1.26 9.55
CA LEU A 91 20.27 -2.63 10.05
C LEU A 91 21.62 -3.37 10.03
N GLN A 92 22.39 -3.25 8.95
CA GLN A 92 23.73 -3.84 8.85
C GLN A 92 24.70 -3.27 9.90
N LEU A 93 24.68 -1.96 10.11
CA LEU A 93 25.49 -1.31 11.16
C LEU A 93 25.07 -1.78 12.56
N SER A 94 23.76 -1.94 12.80
CA SER A 94 23.23 -2.40 14.10
C SER A 94 23.59 -3.85 14.42
N ALA A 95 23.68 -4.70 13.39
CA ALA A 95 24.10 -6.08 13.55
C ALA A 95 25.60 -6.20 13.87
N SER A 96 26.41 -5.26 13.38
CA SER A 96 27.87 -5.28 13.53
C SER A 96 28.36 -4.55 14.79
N ASN A 97 27.58 -3.60 15.31
CA ASN A 97 27.96 -2.79 16.47
C ASN A 97 26.75 -2.50 17.37
N SER A 98 26.87 -2.81 18.67
CA SER A 98 25.81 -2.58 19.65
C SER A 98 25.84 -1.16 20.26
N LYS A 99 26.60 -0.23 19.69
CA LYS A 99 26.73 1.16 20.16
C LYS A 99 26.48 2.15 19.01
N ILE A 100 25.93 3.31 19.36
CA ILE A 100 25.77 4.44 18.42
C ILE A 100 27.12 5.15 18.29
N ASP A 101 27.88 4.75 17.28
CA ASP A 101 29.13 5.41 16.87
C ASP A 101 28.85 6.56 15.85
N PRO A 102 29.88 7.32 15.42
CA PRO A 102 29.68 8.39 14.45
C PRO A 102 29.12 7.91 13.10
N VAL A 103 29.39 6.67 12.68
CA VAL A 103 28.91 6.10 11.41
C VAL A 103 27.42 5.79 11.51
N MET A 104 26.98 5.16 12.60
CA MET A 104 25.57 4.92 12.91
C MET A 104 24.80 6.24 13.03
N ARG A 105 25.36 7.24 13.74
CA ARG A 105 24.73 8.56 13.87
C ARG A 105 24.48 9.21 12.50
N LYS A 106 25.50 9.21 11.64
CA LYS A 106 25.39 9.75 10.28
C LYS A 106 24.31 9.02 9.46
N ALA A 107 24.25 7.69 9.54
CA ALA A 107 23.23 6.91 8.82
C ALA A 107 21.80 7.25 9.30
N ILE A 108 21.62 7.48 10.60
CA ILE A 108 20.33 7.93 11.17
C ILE A 108 19.97 9.34 10.67
N GLU A 109 20.93 10.27 10.64
CA GLU A 109 20.71 11.64 10.14
C GLU A 109 20.34 11.67 8.66
N GLU A 110 21.00 10.86 7.83
CA GLU A 110 20.67 10.68 6.41
C GLU A 110 19.26 10.10 6.25
N ARG A 111 18.89 9.10 7.09
CA ARG A 111 17.55 8.52 7.10
C ARG A 111 16.47 9.51 7.51
N ALA A 112 16.76 10.41 8.44
CA ALA A 112 15.86 11.48 8.86
C ALA A 112 15.70 12.52 7.74
N THR A 113 16.78 12.90 7.07
CA THR A 113 16.75 13.82 5.92
C THR A 113 15.88 13.24 4.78
N LEU A 114 16.05 11.95 4.47
CA LEU A 114 15.20 11.25 3.51
C LEU A 114 13.71 11.27 3.90
N HIS A 115 13.41 11.22 5.18
CA HIS A 115 12.03 11.28 5.65
C HIS A 115 11.39 12.64 5.35
N ILE A 116 12.13 13.73 5.59
CA ILE A 116 11.70 15.09 5.26
C ILE A 116 11.43 15.20 3.75
N GLU A 117 12.35 14.72 2.90
CA GLU A 117 12.16 14.74 1.44
C GLU A 117 10.88 13.98 1.00
N CYS A 118 10.59 12.84 1.63
CA CYS A 118 9.35 12.09 1.38
C CYS A 118 8.10 12.88 1.77
N GLN A 119 8.10 13.48 2.97
CA GLN A 119 6.96 14.24 3.48
C GLN A 119 6.69 15.47 2.61
N GLU A 120 7.73 16.21 2.24
CA GLU A 120 7.60 17.37 1.34
C GLU A 120 7.09 16.98 -0.05
N ALA A 121 7.61 15.90 -0.62
CA ALA A 121 7.17 15.41 -1.92
C ALA A 121 5.70 14.98 -1.90
N LEU A 122 5.28 14.29 -0.84
CA LEU A 122 3.90 13.85 -0.66
C LEU A 122 2.96 15.03 -0.39
N LEU A 123 3.32 15.96 0.48
CA LEU A 123 2.53 17.17 0.75
C LEU A 123 2.36 18.03 -0.51
N THR A 124 3.42 18.18 -1.31
CA THR A 124 3.33 18.86 -2.59
C THR A 124 2.29 18.19 -3.49
N HIS A 125 2.31 16.86 -3.58
CA HIS A 125 1.33 16.09 -4.36
C HIS A 125 -0.10 16.25 -3.82
N VAL A 126 -0.27 16.20 -2.49
CA VAL A 126 -1.56 16.44 -1.81
C VAL A 126 -2.11 17.83 -2.15
N TYR A 127 -1.29 18.88 -2.08
CA TYR A 127 -1.72 20.23 -2.43
C TYR A 127 -2.07 20.37 -3.92
N GLN A 128 -1.32 19.73 -4.81
CA GLN A 128 -1.64 19.67 -6.24
C GLN A 128 -3.01 19.03 -6.49
N ILE A 129 -3.31 17.88 -5.85
CA ILE A 129 -4.64 17.26 -5.94
C ILE A 129 -5.71 18.22 -5.44
N SER A 130 -5.50 18.82 -4.27
CA SER A 130 -6.48 19.72 -3.65
C SER A 130 -6.85 20.92 -4.53
N SER A 131 -5.88 21.44 -5.30
CA SER A 131 -6.10 22.57 -6.24
C SER A 131 -7.05 22.24 -7.40
N CYS A 132 -7.23 20.95 -7.70
CA CYS A 132 -8.16 20.48 -8.74
C CYS A 132 -9.57 20.18 -8.21
N LEU A 133 -9.81 20.34 -6.90
CA LEU A 133 -11.06 20.01 -6.23
C LEU A 133 -11.92 21.27 -5.98
N ARG A 134 -13.22 21.08 -5.75
CA ARG A 134 -14.09 22.17 -5.26
C ARG A 134 -13.71 22.53 -3.82
N PRO A 135 -13.99 23.75 -3.34
CA PRO A 135 -13.54 24.19 -2.00
C PRO A 135 -13.91 23.24 -0.84
N GLU A 136 -15.13 22.70 -0.84
CA GLU A 136 -15.56 21.75 0.20
C GLU A 136 -14.85 20.39 0.11
N GLN A 137 -14.65 19.88 -1.11
CA GLN A 137 -13.91 18.64 -1.36
C GLN A 137 -12.44 18.79 -0.96
N SER A 138 -11.83 19.93 -1.32
CA SER A 138 -10.45 20.26 -0.96
C SER A 138 -10.26 20.30 0.55
N ARG A 139 -11.19 20.90 1.30
CA ARG A 139 -11.09 20.97 2.76
C ARG A 139 -11.13 19.56 3.37
N LYS A 140 -12.15 18.76 3.03
CA LYS A 140 -12.26 17.36 3.51
C LYS A 140 -11.03 16.54 3.17
N TYR A 141 -10.52 16.68 1.94
CA TYR A 141 -9.33 15.97 1.48
C TYR A 141 -8.08 16.36 2.28
N LEU A 142 -7.85 17.65 2.51
CA LEU A 142 -6.69 18.13 3.26
C LEU A 142 -6.76 17.74 4.75
N ASP A 143 -7.95 17.78 5.36
CA ASP A 143 -8.15 17.35 6.75
C ASP A 143 -7.75 15.88 6.98
N LEU A 144 -7.94 15.03 5.96
CA LEU A 144 -7.51 13.62 6.00
C LEU A 144 -6.03 13.44 5.63
N MET A 145 -5.60 14.04 4.52
CA MET A 145 -4.32 13.69 3.89
C MET A 145 -3.12 14.44 4.44
N VAL A 146 -3.28 15.66 4.98
CA VAL A 146 -2.15 16.41 5.55
C VAL A 146 -1.59 15.72 6.79
N PRO A 147 -2.40 15.29 7.78
CA PRO A 147 -1.88 14.52 8.91
C PRO A 147 -1.22 13.22 8.48
N TYR A 148 -1.82 12.50 7.52
CA TYR A 148 -1.25 11.27 6.97
C TYR A 148 0.12 11.52 6.33
N ALA A 149 0.25 12.57 5.51
CA ALA A 149 1.50 12.92 4.84
C ALA A 149 2.60 13.31 5.84
N LEU A 150 2.23 13.89 6.98
CA LEU A 150 3.14 14.28 8.06
C LEU A 150 3.39 13.17 9.08
N GLY A 151 2.72 12.02 8.98
CA GLY A 151 2.81 10.95 9.98
C GLY A 151 2.22 11.32 11.34
N ILE A 152 1.31 12.30 11.38
CA ILE A 152 0.64 12.73 12.60
C ILE A 152 -0.57 11.81 12.84
N PRO A 153 -0.64 11.12 14.00
CA PRO A 153 -1.78 10.28 14.33
C PRO A 153 -3.04 11.13 14.44
N VAL A 154 -4.10 10.72 13.74
CA VAL A 154 -5.42 11.38 13.81
C VAL A 154 -6.29 10.57 14.76
N HIS A 155 -6.77 11.18 15.85
CA HIS A 155 -7.60 10.53 16.87
C HIS A 155 -9.06 10.26 16.44
N ASN A 156 -9.36 10.22 15.15
CA ASN A 156 -10.71 9.98 14.66
C ASN A 156 -10.87 8.52 14.20
N GLU A 157 -10.86 7.58 15.14
CA GLU A 157 -11.55 6.30 14.96
C GLU A 157 -12.80 6.27 15.85
N PRO A 158 -14.01 6.35 15.30
CA PRO A 158 -15.05 5.45 15.77
C PRO A 158 -14.60 4.04 15.37
N SER A 159 -14.40 3.19 16.37
CA SER A 159 -14.21 1.76 16.23
C SER A 159 -15.28 1.17 15.29
N THR A 160 -14.98 1.05 14.00
CA THR A 160 -15.72 0.17 13.11
C THR A 160 -15.14 -1.22 13.26
N LYS A 161 -15.63 -1.88 14.31
CA LYS A 161 -15.74 -3.32 14.36
C LYS A 161 -16.31 -3.83 13.04
N HIS A 162 -15.66 -4.89 12.52
CA HIS A 162 -16.20 -5.91 11.61
C HIS A 162 -16.42 -5.48 10.15
N HIS A 163 -16.18 -6.33 9.14
CA HIS A 163 -16.51 -7.77 9.10
C HIS A 163 -15.75 -8.50 7.96
N PRO A 164 -15.99 -9.82 7.80
CA PRO A 164 -15.05 -10.95 7.88
C PRO A 164 -14.05 -11.11 6.72
#